data_AF-A0A920J833-F1
#
_entry.id   AF-A0A920J833-F1
#
_cell.length_a   1.000
_cell.length_b   1.000
_cell.length_c   1.000
_cell.angle_alpha   90.00
_cell.angle_beta   90.00
_cell.angle_gamma   90.00
#
_symmetry.space_group_name_H-M   'P 1'
#
loop_
_entity.id
_entity.type
_entity.pdbx_description
1 polymer ?
#
loop_
_entity_poly.entity_id
_entity_poly.type
_entity_poly.pdbx_seq_one_letter_code
_entity_poly.pdbx_strand_id
1 'polypeptide(L)' 'MPKKGRGLMARFIIQNRIKKTDELVNFDLDGYKYSKADSTADSPVFLRKS' A
#
# COMPACT_ATOMS: atom_id res chain seq x y z
N MET A 1 5.78 16.25 -2.89
CA MET A 1 6.60 15.39 -3.77
C MET A 1 6.06 13.94 -3.73
N PRO A 2 5.14 13.55 -4.65
CA PRO A 2 4.35 12.30 -4.57
C PRO A 2 5.12 10.98 -4.84
N LYS A 3 6.45 11.03 -4.98
CA LYS A 3 7.24 9.90 -5.50
C LYS A 3 7.69 8.88 -4.45
N LYS A 4 7.64 9.22 -3.15
CA LYS A 4 8.14 8.32 -2.08
C LYS A 4 7.17 7.19 -1.72
N GLY A 5 5.86 7.42 -1.72
CA GLY A 5 4.87 6.40 -1.34
C GLY A 5 4.78 5.24 -2.33
N ARG A 6 4.85 5.51 -3.64
CA ARG A 6 4.73 4.48 -4.69
C ARG A 6 5.89 3.48 -4.70
N GLY A 7 7.11 3.94 -4.43
CA GLY A 7 8.30 3.07 -4.38
C GLY A 7 8.29 2.12 -3.18
N LEU A 8 7.88 2.61 -2.01
CA LEU A 8 7.74 1.80 -0.80
C LEU A 8 6.66 0.72 -0.97
N MET A 9 5.56 1.07 -1.62
CA MET A 9 4.47 0.14 -1.87
C MET A 9 4.88 -0.98 -2.85
N ALA A 10 5.49 -0.64 -3.99
CA ALA A 10 5.99 -1.64 -4.93
C ALA A 10 7.02 -2.58 -4.27
N ARG A 11 7.91 -2.04 -3.43
CA ARG A 11 8.87 -2.84 -2.67
C ARG A 11 8.18 -3.81 -1.72
N PHE A 12 7.12 -3.41 -1.03
CA PHE A 12 6.38 -4.29 -0.11
C PHE A 12 5.61 -5.39 -0.83
N ILE A 13 4.97 -5.08 -1.97
CA ILE A 13 4.30 -6.11 -2.80
C ILE A 13 5.32 -7.17 -3.21
N ILE A 14 6.48 -6.75 -3.72
CA ILE A 14 7.51 -7.66 -4.21
C ILE A 14 8.11 -8.46 -3.06
N GLN A 15 8.43 -7.82 -1.93
CA GLN A 15 9.03 -8.49 -0.77
C GLN A 15 8.09 -9.51 -0.12
N ASN A 16 6.82 -9.17 0.08
CA ASN A 16 5.85 -10.06 0.70
C ASN A 16 5.11 -10.95 -0.32
N ARG A 17 5.45 -10.83 -1.61
CA ARG A 17 4.79 -11.50 -2.73
C ARG A 17 3.27 -11.40 -2.64
N ILE A 18 2.79 -10.20 -2.31
CA ILE A 18 1.37 -9.96 -2.12
C ILE A 18 0.65 -10.23 -3.44
N LYS A 19 -0.25 -11.20 -3.45
CA LYS A 19 -1.09 -11.53 -4.63
C LYS A 19 -2.52 -11.05 -4.48
N LYS A 20 -2.94 -10.74 -3.25
CA LYS A 20 -4.31 -10.35 -2.94
C LYS A 20 -4.32 -9.02 -2.21
N THR A 21 -5.31 -8.19 -2.54
CA THR A 21 -5.59 -6.94 -1.84
C THR A 21 -5.91 -7.15 -0.36
N ASP A 22 -6.42 -8.31 0.04
CA ASP A 22 -6.62 -8.66 1.45
C ASP A 22 -5.32 -8.69 2.26
N GLU A 23 -4.19 -9.06 1.65
CA GLU A 23 -2.89 -9.05 2.33
C GLU A 23 -2.30 -7.64 2.42
N LEU A 24 -2.71 -6.72 1.53
CA LEU A 24 -2.33 -5.31 1.58
C LEU A 24 -3.01 -4.56 2.72
N VAL A 25 -4.10 -5.10 3.30
CA VAL A 25 -4.75 -4.52 4.50
C VAL A 25 -3.79 -4.48 5.70
N ASN A 26 -2.85 -5.42 5.76
CA ASN A 26 -1.82 -5.48 6.80
C ASN A 26 -0.59 -4.61 6.50
N PHE A 27 -0.61 -3.82 5.42
CA PHE A 27 0.45 -2.87 5.13
C PHE A 27 0.41 -1.71 6.12
N ASP A 28 1.37 -1.73 7.04
CA ASP A 28 1.71 -0.60 7.91
C ASP A 28 3.21 -0.35 7.78
N LEU A 29 3.58 0.55 6.87
CA LEU A 29 4.97 0.90 6.60
C LEU A 29 5.13 2.40 6.69
N ASP A 30 6.00 2.84 7.60
CA ASP A 30 6.47 4.24 7.67
C ASP A 30 5.32 5.26 7.82
N GLY A 31 4.23 4.86 8.49
CA GLY A 31 3.02 5.67 8.73
C GLY A 31 2.03 5.71 7.55
N TYR A 32 2.26 4.92 6.50
CA TYR A 32 1.29 4.67 5.44
C TYR A 32 0.35 3.54 5.84
N LYS A 33 -0.95 3.80 5.76
CA LYS A 33 -2.02 2.87 6.04
C LYS A 33 -2.81 2.56 4.77
N TYR A 34 -3.14 1.29 4.56
CA TYR A 34 -4.04 0.89 3.48
C TYR A 34 -5.44 1.49 3.66
N SER A 35 -5.95 2.17 2.62
CA SER A 35 -7.32 2.70 2.59
C SER A 35 -8.19 1.76 1.76
N LYS A 36 -8.92 0.86 2.42
CA LYS A 36 -9.85 -0.05 1.72
C LYS A 36 -10.95 0.70 0.97
N ALA A 37 -11.31 1.90 1.42
CA ALA A 37 -12.35 2.74 0.79
C ALA A 37 -11.91 3.28 -0.58
N ASP A 38 -10.63 3.66 -0.70
CA ASP A 38 -10.07 4.20 -1.94
C ASP A 38 -9.37 3.13 -2.80
N SER A 39 -9.14 1.94 -2.21
CA SER A 39 -8.45 0.84 -2.88
C SER A 39 -9.40 0.03 -3.74
N THR A 40 -8.98 -0.25 -4.96
CA THR A 40 -9.65 -1.20 -5.87
C THR A 40 -8.80 -2.47 -6.04
N ALA A 41 -9.38 -3.50 -6.67
CA ALA A 41 -8.71 -4.77 -6.92
C ALA A 41 -7.37 -4.61 -7.66
N ASP A 42 -7.32 -3.68 -8.61
CA ASP A 42 -6.14 -3.43 -9.45
C ASP A 42 -5.31 -2.22 -8.96
N SER A 43 -5.86 -1.38 -8.08
CA SER A 43 -5.19 -0.16 -7.61
C SER A 43 -5.41 0.03 -6.10
N PRO A 44 -4.59 -0.61 -5.26
CA PRO A 44 -4.58 -0.36 -3.83
C PRO A 44 -4.04 1.04 -3.50
N VAL A 45 -4.75 1.76 -2.62
CA VAL A 45 -4.45 3.13 -2.19
C VAL A 45 -3.99 3.12 -0.73
N PHE A 46 -2.93 3.88 -0.46
CA PHE A 46 -2.34 4.01 0.87
C PHE A 46 -2.30 5.47 1.27
N LEU A 47 -2.86 5.76 2.43
CA LEU A 47 -2.92 7.09 2.99
C LEU A 47 -1.89 7.18 4.11
N ARG A 48 -1.04 8.20 4.05
CA ARG A 48 -0.17 8.56 5.17
C ARG A 48 -0.91 9.54 6.06
N LYS A 49 -1.12 9.20 7.33
CA LYS A 49 -1.49 10.22 8.33
C LYS A 49 -0.23 11.05 8.58
N SER A 50 -0.29 12.32 8.19
CA SER A 50 0.70 13.31 8.60
C SER A 50 0.33 13.93 9.93
#